data_AF-A0A1G8EUF5-F1
#
_entry.id   AF-A0A1G8EUF5-F1
#
_cell.length_a   1.000
_cell.length_b   1.000
_cell.length_c   1.000
_cell.angle_alpha   90.00
_cell.angle_beta   90.00
_cell.angle_gamma   90.00
#
_symmetry.space_group_name_H-M   'P 1'
#
loop_
_entity.id
_entity.type
_entity.pdbx_description
1 polymer ?
#
loop_
_entity_poly.entity_id
_entity_poly.type
_entity_poly.pdbx_seq_one_letter_code
_entity_poly.pdbx_strand_id
1 'polypeptide(L)'
;MTTKTIKISLLEKKFKKLHTMVDFAKESCQAILFHSKRLAELNPTEDQKTAYQEMVYSINIWIDKLNILNSTMMATEAMYYKQKSLNDCCEVIETIPACAKGYMPNTFQMTETFYRVGYYVIEGDPLKLGNKEYTVEDIMKNIQELDTNIVLCLKALINATYQGVWDSTGLIINKLFDFEPNAYIYKLLKSYKVNMEE
;
A
#
# COMPACT_ATOMS: atom_id res chain seq x y z
N MET A 1 3.73 16.01 36.93
CA MET A 1 3.34 15.02 35.91
C MET A 1 4.62 14.37 35.40
N THR A 2 4.71 13.05 35.40
CA THR A 2 5.90 12.35 34.90
C THR A 2 5.81 12.30 33.38
N THR A 3 6.69 13.03 32.68
CA THR A 3 6.75 12.99 31.23
C THR A 3 7.14 11.58 30.78
N LYS A 4 6.28 10.91 30.02
CA LYS A 4 6.61 9.61 29.44
C LYS A 4 7.66 9.81 28.36
N THR A 5 8.71 9.01 28.39
CA THR A 5 9.78 9.03 27.38
C THR A 5 9.79 7.74 26.57
N ILE A 6 10.30 7.83 25.35
CA ILE A 6 10.47 6.69 24.44
C ILE A 6 11.88 6.71 23.87
N LYS A 7 12.56 5.55 23.84
CA LYS A 7 13.85 5.42 23.16
C LYS A 7 13.69 5.67 21.67
N ILE A 8 14.62 6.40 21.06
CA ILE A 8 14.62 6.70 19.62
C ILE A 8 14.52 5.42 18.78
N SER A 9 15.28 4.37 19.11
CA SER A 9 15.22 3.10 18.38
C SER A 9 13.84 2.41 18.43
N LEU A 10 13.07 2.60 19.51
CA LEU A 10 11.71 2.09 19.60
C LEU A 10 10.72 2.98 18.84
N LEU A 11 10.93 4.29 18.85
CA LEU A 11 10.18 5.26 18.04
C LEU A 11 10.32 4.93 16.55
N GLU A 12 11.55 4.84 16.05
CA GLU A 12 11.89 4.47 14.66
C GLU A 12 11.25 3.14 14.27
N LYS A 13 11.34 2.12 15.15
CA LYS A 13 10.72 0.81 14.88
C LYS A 13 9.20 0.89 14.74
N LYS A 14 8.53 1.77 15.50
CA LYS A 14 7.08 1.95 15.42
C LYS A 14 6.69 2.71 14.15
N PHE A 15 7.34 3.83 13.87
CA PHE A 15 7.11 4.60 12.64
C PHE A 15 7.40 3.80 11.39
N LYS A 16 8.53 3.06 11.36
CA LYS A 16 8.88 2.17 10.25
C LYS A 16 7.76 1.21 9.91
N LYS A 17 7.05 0.65 10.91
CA LYS A 17 5.93 -0.26 10.64
C LYS A 17 4.77 0.45 9.95
N LEU A 18 4.41 1.65 10.38
CA LEU A 18 3.35 2.43 9.75
C LEU A 18 3.74 2.79 8.31
N HIS A 19 4.94 3.33 8.10
CA HIS A 19 5.46 3.66 6.77
C HIS A 19 5.49 2.43 5.86
N THR A 20 5.99 1.29 6.36
CA THR A 20 6.03 0.04 5.59
C THR A 20 4.64 -0.34 5.05
N MET A 21 3.55 -0.18 5.83
CA MET A 21 2.20 -0.50 5.34
C MET A 21 1.73 0.47 4.25
N VAL A 22 2.04 1.76 4.39
CA VAL A 22 1.69 2.76 3.38
C VAL A 22 2.49 2.54 2.09
N ASP A 23 3.79 2.23 2.23
CA ASP A 23 4.69 1.96 1.11
C ASP A 23 4.24 0.71 0.35
N PHE A 24 3.99 -0.42 1.03
CA PHE A 24 3.52 -1.64 0.37
C PHE A 24 2.16 -1.46 -0.34
N ALA A 25 1.22 -0.71 0.26
CA ALA A 25 -0.03 -0.38 -0.41
C ALA A 25 0.22 0.43 -1.69
N LYS A 26 1.07 1.45 -1.62
CA LYS A 26 1.43 2.29 -2.77
C LYS A 26 2.17 1.51 -3.85
N GLU A 27 3.15 0.70 -3.49
CA GLU A 27 3.89 -0.14 -4.43
C GLU A 27 2.97 -1.16 -5.09
N SER A 28 2.01 -1.72 -4.37
CA SER A 28 0.99 -2.60 -4.96
C SER A 28 0.13 -1.87 -5.99
N CYS A 29 -0.31 -0.64 -5.72
CA CYS A 29 -0.97 0.21 -6.71
C CYS A 29 -0.10 0.42 -7.95
N GLN A 30 1.17 0.76 -7.76
CA GLN A 30 2.11 0.98 -8.86
C GLN A 30 2.39 -0.30 -9.66
N ALA A 31 2.48 -1.44 -8.98
CA ALA A 31 2.63 -2.75 -9.59
C ALA A 31 1.40 -3.14 -10.41
N ILE A 32 0.18 -2.82 -9.97
CA ILE A 32 -1.05 -3.00 -10.77
C ILE A 32 -0.97 -2.18 -12.05
N LEU A 33 -0.64 -0.87 -11.96
CA LEU A 33 -0.50 -0.01 -13.13
C LEU A 33 0.60 -0.49 -14.08
N PHE A 34 1.71 -0.98 -13.53
CA PHE A 34 2.80 -1.54 -14.32
C PHE A 34 2.40 -2.83 -15.03
N HIS A 35 1.75 -3.75 -14.31
CA HIS A 35 1.41 -5.07 -14.81
C HIS A 35 0.30 -5.02 -15.86
N SER A 36 -0.74 -4.23 -15.60
CA SER A 36 -1.92 -4.07 -16.46
C SER A 36 -1.63 -3.45 -17.82
N LYS A 37 -0.54 -2.70 -18.00
CA LYS A 37 -0.12 -2.17 -19.32
C LYS A 37 0.01 -3.26 -20.40
N ARG A 38 0.38 -4.47 -20.00
CA ARG A 38 0.52 -5.64 -20.90
C ARG A 38 -0.79 -6.01 -21.59
N LEU A 39 -1.95 -5.65 -21.02
CA LEU A 39 -3.25 -5.90 -21.63
C LEU A 39 -3.43 -5.16 -22.96
N ALA A 40 -2.74 -4.03 -23.16
CA ALA A 40 -2.82 -3.27 -24.41
C ALA A 40 -2.29 -4.08 -25.61
N GLU A 41 -1.35 -5.00 -25.37
CA GLU A 41 -0.72 -5.86 -26.39
C GLU A 41 -1.60 -7.08 -26.72
N LEU A 42 -2.66 -7.33 -25.96
CA LEU A 42 -3.51 -8.53 -26.05
C LEU A 42 -4.84 -8.27 -26.75
N ASN A 43 -4.89 -7.27 -27.65
CA ASN A 43 -6.07 -6.90 -28.44
C ASN A 43 -7.37 -6.73 -27.62
N PRO A 44 -7.40 -5.82 -26.63
CA PRO A 44 -8.56 -5.65 -25.76
C PRO A 44 -9.75 -5.06 -26.52
N THR A 45 -10.97 -5.42 -26.08
CA THR A 45 -12.21 -4.80 -26.57
C THR A 45 -12.33 -3.34 -26.11
N GLU A 46 -13.23 -2.55 -26.70
CA GLU A 46 -13.46 -1.16 -26.27
C GLU A 46 -13.96 -1.06 -24.82
N ASP A 47 -14.80 -2.01 -24.38
CA ASP A 47 -15.24 -2.09 -22.98
C ASP A 47 -14.05 -2.34 -22.03
N GLN A 48 -13.12 -3.23 -22.42
CA GLN A 48 -11.92 -3.51 -21.63
C GLN A 48 -10.96 -2.33 -21.60
N LYS A 49 -10.80 -1.60 -22.71
CA LYS A 49 -10.00 -0.36 -22.77
C LYS A 49 -10.59 0.71 -21.85
N THR A 50 -11.91 0.87 -21.87
CA THR A 50 -12.62 1.83 -21.01
C THR A 50 -12.42 1.48 -19.53
N ALA A 51 -12.65 0.21 -19.15
CA ALA A 51 -12.44 -0.26 -17.78
C ALA A 51 -10.98 -0.09 -17.32
N TYR A 52 -10.02 -0.33 -18.20
CA TYR A 52 -8.60 -0.10 -17.93
C TYR A 52 -8.30 1.39 -17.66
N GLN A 53 -8.80 2.30 -18.49
CA GLN A 53 -8.58 3.74 -18.31
C GLN A 53 -9.16 4.27 -17.00
N GLU A 54 -10.37 3.85 -16.65
CA GLU A 54 -11.01 4.22 -15.38
C GLU A 54 -10.23 3.67 -14.18
N MET A 55 -9.77 2.41 -14.25
CA MET A 55 -8.92 1.82 -13.22
C MET A 55 -7.61 2.61 -13.08
N VAL A 56 -6.94 2.95 -14.19
CA VAL A 56 -5.70 3.75 -14.16
C VAL A 56 -5.92 5.10 -13.49
N TYR A 57 -6.99 5.81 -13.85
CA TYR A 57 -7.33 7.09 -13.23
C TYR A 57 -7.57 6.95 -11.72
N SER A 58 -8.38 5.96 -11.33
CA SER A 58 -8.74 5.72 -9.93
C SER A 58 -7.53 5.34 -9.07
N ILE A 59 -6.66 4.45 -9.56
CA ILE A 59 -5.44 4.04 -8.84
C ILE A 59 -4.47 5.23 -8.67
N ASN A 60 -4.33 6.11 -9.66
CA ASN A 60 -3.47 7.30 -9.50
C ASN A 60 -3.99 8.23 -8.39
N ILE A 61 -5.30 8.45 -8.28
CA ILE A 61 -5.88 9.18 -7.15
C ILE A 61 -5.55 8.49 -5.82
N TRP A 62 -5.56 7.16 -5.79
CA TRP A 62 -5.22 6.41 -4.58
C TRP A 62 -3.75 6.59 -4.18
N ILE A 63 -2.85 6.54 -5.16
CA ILE A 63 -1.41 6.81 -4.98
C ILE A 63 -1.21 8.21 -4.41
N ASP A 64 -1.91 9.22 -4.92
CA ASP A 64 -1.81 10.60 -4.41
C ASP A 64 -2.25 10.69 -2.94
N LYS A 65 -3.37 10.03 -2.58
CA LYS A 65 -3.83 9.96 -1.19
C LYS A 65 -2.85 9.21 -0.28
N LEU A 66 -2.22 8.14 -0.76
CA LEU A 66 -1.18 7.42 -0.02
C LEU A 66 0.09 8.28 0.17
N ASN A 67 0.46 9.10 -0.83
CA ASN A 67 1.55 10.07 -0.68
C ASN A 67 1.22 11.14 0.37
N ILE A 68 -0.01 11.64 0.38
CA ILE A 68 -0.49 12.58 1.41
C ILE A 68 -0.45 11.91 2.80
N LEU A 69 -0.89 10.65 2.91
CA LEU A 69 -0.83 9.90 4.16
C LEU A 69 0.61 9.77 4.66
N ASN A 70 1.54 9.36 3.79
CA ASN A 70 2.94 9.18 4.14
C ASN A 70 3.57 10.51 4.61
N SER A 71 3.32 11.60 3.86
CA SER A 71 3.79 12.95 4.21
C SER A 71 3.22 13.40 5.56
N THR A 72 1.95 13.10 5.83
CA THR A 72 1.32 13.39 7.12
C THR A 72 1.99 12.62 8.26
N MET A 73 2.27 11.32 8.06
CA MET A 73 2.99 10.51 9.06
C MET A 73 4.40 11.03 9.32
N MET A 74 5.15 11.41 8.28
CA MET A 74 6.49 11.99 8.40
C MET A 74 6.47 13.32 9.16
N ALA A 75 5.47 14.17 8.92
CA ALA A 75 5.30 15.42 9.65
C ALA A 75 5.04 15.16 11.15
N THR A 76 4.17 14.20 11.47
CA THR A 76 3.92 13.76 12.85
C THR A 76 5.18 13.15 13.48
N GLU A 77 5.94 12.34 12.75
CA GLU A 77 7.22 11.79 13.20
C GLU A 77 8.22 12.89 13.60
N ALA A 78 8.36 13.90 12.75
CA ALA A 78 9.24 15.04 13.01
C ALA A 78 8.86 15.80 14.29
N MET A 79 7.58 15.79 14.69
CA MET A 79 7.17 16.37 15.98
C MET A 79 7.79 15.63 17.17
N TYR A 80 7.88 14.30 17.14
CA TYR A 80 8.53 13.51 18.20
C TYR A 80 10.03 13.78 18.25
N TYR A 81 10.72 13.88 17.10
CA TYR A 81 12.16 14.17 17.08
C TYR A 81 12.49 15.59 17.57
N LYS A 82 11.56 16.55 17.47
CA LYS A 82 11.74 17.88 18.10
C LYS A 82 11.77 17.81 19.62
N GLN A 83 11.25 16.73 20.22
CA GLN A 83 11.30 16.48 21.67
C GLN A 83 12.53 15.64 22.09
N LYS A 84 13.55 15.55 21.23
CA LYS A 84 14.76 14.76 21.52
C LYS A 84 15.50 15.34 22.72
N SER A 85 15.68 14.50 23.72
CA SER A 85 16.54 14.76 24.89
C SER A 85 17.97 14.29 24.65
N LEU A 86 18.90 14.71 25.52
CA LEU A 86 20.32 14.32 25.47
C LEU A 86 20.57 12.81 25.62
N ASN A 87 19.59 12.03 26.09
CA ASN A 87 19.74 10.61 26.46
C ASN A 87 19.14 9.63 25.44
N ASP A 88 19.19 9.95 24.14
CA ASP A 88 18.60 9.12 23.06
C ASP A 88 17.12 8.73 23.28
N CYS A 89 16.40 9.60 23.98
CA CYS A 89 14.98 9.48 24.23
C CYS A 89 14.24 10.71 23.70
N CYS A 90 13.02 10.52 23.23
CA CYS A 90 12.08 11.59 22.95
C CYS A 90 11.00 11.62 24.02
N GLU A 91 10.45 12.80 24.32
CA GLU A 91 9.19 12.88 25.06
C GLU A 91 8.05 12.33 24.19
N VAL A 92 7.17 11.54 24.81
CA VAL A 92 5.99 11.01 24.13
C VAL A 92 4.93 12.11 24.11
N ILE A 93 4.67 12.65 22.92
CA ILE A 93 3.59 13.61 22.70
C ILE A 93 2.23 12.90 22.84
N GLU A 94 2.05 11.82 22.08
CA GLU A 94 0.89 10.93 22.12
C GLU A 94 1.32 9.47 21.93
N THR A 95 0.41 8.54 22.20
CA THR A 95 0.69 7.13 21.90
C THR A 95 0.74 6.92 20.39
N ILE A 96 1.89 6.44 19.89
CA ILE A 96 2.06 6.10 18.47
C ILE A 96 1.13 4.92 18.12
N PRO A 97 0.31 5.04 17.06
CA PRO A 97 -0.55 3.97 16.59
C PRO A 97 0.22 2.67 16.35
N ALA A 98 -0.41 1.55 16.70
CA ALA A 98 0.18 0.24 16.51
C ALA A 98 -0.79 -0.66 15.75
N CYS A 99 -0.37 -1.11 14.57
CA CYS A 99 -1.08 -2.15 13.84
C CYS A 99 -1.09 -3.44 14.67
N ALA A 100 -2.29 -3.97 14.92
CA ALA A 100 -2.44 -5.21 15.68
C ALA A 100 -1.82 -6.40 14.92
N LYS A 101 -1.16 -7.30 15.64
CA LYS A 101 -0.36 -8.40 15.05
C LYS A 101 -1.16 -9.27 14.07
N GLY A 102 -2.45 -9.49 14.32
CA GLY A 102 -3.32 -10.29 13.45
C GLY A 102 -3.66 -9.65 12.11
N TYR A 103 -3.39 -8.35 11.94
CA TYR A 103 -3.68 -7.62 10.70
C TYR A 103 -2.43 -7.27 9.90
N MET A 104 -1.23 -7.59 10.39
CA MET A 104 0.00 -7.28 9.66
C MET A 104 0.13 -8.23 8.46
N PRO A 105 0.14 -7.72 7.21
CA PRO A 105 0.39 -8.54 6.04
C PRO A 105 1.81 -9.10 6.05
N ASN A 106 1.98 -10.23 5.38
CA ASN A 106 3.28 -10.87 5.24
C ASN A 106 4.10 -10.13 4.17
N THR A 107 4.98 -9.23 4.61
CA THR A 107 5.79 -8.41 3.70
C THR A 107 6.68 -9.24 2.78
N PHE A 108 7.11 -10.44 3.18
CA PHE A 108 7.89 -11.33 2.32
C PHE A 108 7.06 -11.81 1.12
N GLN A 109 5.84 -12.25 1.36
CA GLN A 109 4.92 -12.69 0.29
C GLN A 109 4.57 -11.54 -0.64
N MET A 110 4.33 -10.34 -0.10
CA MET A 110 4.06 -9.15 -0.94
C MET A 110 5.25 -8.80 -1.84
N THR A 111 6.48 -8.82 -1.29
CA THR A 111 7.70 -8.59 -2.07
C THR A 111 7.89 -9.68 -3.13
N GLU A 112 7.59 -10.94 -2.83
CA GLU A 112 7.61 -12.03 -3.82
C GLU A 112 6.63 -11.76 -4.97
N THR A 113 5.42 -11.29 -4.68
CA THR A 113 4.44 -10.85 -5.69
C THR A 113 5.05 -9.79 -6.62
N PHE A 114 5.78 -8.79 -6.08
CA PHE A 114 6.41 -7.74 -6.89
C PHE A 114 7.48 -8.26 -7.86
N TYR A 115 8.31 -9.21 -7.43
CA TYR A 115 9.23 -9.87 -8.35
C TYR A 115 8.48 -10.70 -9.39
N ARG A 116 7.47 -11.47 -8.96
CA ARG A 116 6.71 -12.37 -9.83
C ARG A 116 5.99 -11.64 -10.97
N VAL A 117 5.55 -10.40 -10.76
CA VAL A 117 4.90 -9.56 -11.79
C VAL A 117 5.89 -8.73 -12.61
N GLY A 118 7.18 -8.84 -12.30
CA GLY A 118 8.27 -8.10 -12.93
C GLY A 118 8.33 -6.62 -12.55
N TYR A 119 7.68 -6.21 -11.46
CA TYR A 119 7.75 -4.84 -10.95
C TYR A 119 9.09 -4.57 -10.28
N TYR A 120 9.59 -5.55 -9.52
CA TYR A 120 10.97 -5.58 -9.07
C TYR A 120 11.82 -6.46 -9.99
N VAL A 121 13.08 -6.08 -10.16
CA VAL A 121 14.05 -6.79 -11.00
C VAL A 121 15.24 -7.20 -10.13
N ILE A 122 15.66 -8.46 -10.26
CA ILE A 122 16.90 -8.95 -9.67
C ILE A 122 18.00 -8.75 -10.71
N GLU A 123 19.12 -8.16 -10.30
CA GLU A 123 20.30 -8.01 -11.16
C GLU A 123 20.74 -9.38 -11.73
N GLY A 124 20.96 -9.43 -13.05
CA GLY A 124 21.25 -10.68 -13.77
C GLY A 124 20.03 -11.55 -14.12
N ASP A 125 18.83 -11.17 -13.68
CA ASP A 125 17.54 -11.83 -13.93
C ASP A 125 17.62 -13.38 -13.91
N PRO A 126 18.05 -13.99 -12.79
CA PRO A 126 18.25 -15.44 -12.69
C PRO A 126 16.94 -16.22 -12.94
N LEU A 127 15.80 -15.58 -12.75
CA LEU A 127 14.46 -16.14 -12.93
C LEU A 127 13.90 -15.87 -14.34
N LYS A 128 14.63 -15.16 -15.20
CA LYS A 128 14.21 -14.75 -16.56
C LYS A 128 12.85 -14.05 -16.60
N LEU A 129 12.52 -13.33 -15.53
CA LEU A 129 11.23 -12.66 -15.36
C LEU A 129 11.02 -11.53 -16.37
N GLY A 130 12.11 -10.94 -16.88
CA GLY A 130 12.07 -9.93 -17.94
C GLY A 130 11.53 -10.47 -19.28
N ASN A 131 11.66 -11.78 -19.52
CA ASN A 131 11.21 -12.45 -20.75
C ASN A 131 9.95 -13.32 -20.53
N LYS A 132 9.31 -13.22 -19.36
CA LYS A 132 8.11 -14.00 -19.09
C LYS A 132 6.94 -13.45 -19.92
N GLU A 133 6.39 -14.29 -20.77
CA GLU A 133 5.10 -14.03 -21.41
C GLU A 133 3.99 -14.24 -20.38
N TYR A 134 3.08 -13.27 -20.27
CA TYR A 134 1.93 -13.34 -19.38
C TYR A 134 0.66 -13.49 -20.20
N THR A 135 -0.15 -14.47 -19.84
CA THR A 135 -1.51 -14.57 -20.38
C THR A 135 -2.42 -13.53 -19.74
N VAL A 136 -3.59 -13.28 -20.34
CA VAL A 136 -4.64 -12.45 -19.72
C VAL A 136 -4.99 -12.97 -18.33
N GLU A 137 -5.13 -14.29 -18.18
CA GLU A 137 -5.46 -14.93 -16.90
C GLU A 137 -4.38 -14.67 -15.84
N ASP A 138 -3.10 -14.80 -16.21
CA ASP A 138 -1.98 -14.48 -15.31
C ASP A 138 -2.04 -13.02 -14.84
N ILE A 139 -2.30 -12.10 -15.77
CA ILE A 139 -2.36 -10.66 -15.47
C ILE A 139 -3.49 -10.37 -14.50
N MET A 140 -4.69 -10.90 -14.77
CA MET A 140 -5.85 -10.67 -13.91
C MET A 140 -5.66 -11.25 -12.51
N LYS A 141 -5.13 -12.48 -12.40
CA LYS A 141 -4.83 -13.12 -11.11
C LYS A 141 -3.80 -12.30 -10.32
N ASN A 142 -2.75 -11.82 -10.97
CA ASN A 142 -1.76 -10.98 -10.33
C ASN A 142 -2.34 -9.64 -9.86
N ILE A 143 -3.22 -9.01 -10.64
CA ILE A 143 -3.92 -7.78 -10.24
C ILE A 143 -4.79 -8.03 -9.00
N GLN A 144 -5.52 -9.16 -8.95
CA GLN A 144 -6.34 -9.51 -7.80
C GLN A 144 -5.52 -9.75 -6.52
N GLU A 145 -4.37 -10.41 -6.63
CA GLU A 145 -3.47 -10.61 -5.49
C GLU A 145 -2.85 -9.28 -5.01
N LEU A 146 -2.46 -8.40 -5.93
CA LEU A 146 -1.97 -7.06 -5.60
C LEU A 146 -3.06 -6.19 -4.96
N ASP A 147 -4.31 -6.29 -5.41
CA ASP A 147 -5.46 -5.61 -4.77
C ASP A 147 -5.68 -6.11 -3.34
N THR A 148 -5.62 -7.43 -3.15
CA THR A 148 -5.70 -8.06 -1.82
C THR A 148 -4.60 -7.53 -0.89
N ASN A 149 -3.38 -7.39 -1.41
CA ASN A 149 -2.24 -6.81 -0.69
C ASN A 149 -2.52 -5.37 -0.21
N ILE A 150 -3.12 -4.53 -1.06
CA ILE A 150 -3.51 -3.16 -0.67
C ILE A 150 -4.55 -3.20 0.44
N VAL A 151 -5.60 -4.02 0.29
CA VAL A 151 -6.67 -4.17 1.28
C VAL A 151 -6.11 -4.61 2.63
N LEU A 152 -5.18 -5.57 2.65
CA LEU A 152 -4.55 -6.03 3.90
C LEU A 152 -3.74 -4.92 4.59
N CYS A 153 -2.96 -4.14 3.83
CA CYS A 153 -2.24 -2.99 4.38
C CYS A 153 -3.19 -1.94 4.97
N LEU A 154 -4.27 -1.59 4.27
CA LEU A 154 -5.25 -0.63 4.77
C LEU A 154 -6.01 -1.16 5.98
N LYS A 155 -6.35 -2.46 6.02
CA LYS A 155 -6.91 -3.12 7.21
C LYS A 155 -5.96 -3.04 8.40
N ALA A 156 -4.66 -3.24 8.19
CA ALA A 156 -3.65 -3.09 9.25
C ALA A 156 -3.62 -1.68 9.83
N LEU A 157 -3.76 -0.68 8.97
CA LEU A 157 -3.74 0.73 9.32
C LEU A 157 -5.02 1.18 10.03
N ILE A 158 -6.20 0.85 9.50
CA ILE A 158 -7.49 1.32 10.06
C ILE A 158 -7.80 0.73 11.43
N ASN A 159 -7.29 -0.46 11.75
CA ASN A 159 -7.47 -1.10 13.05
C ASN A 159 -6.53 -0.57 14.14
N ALA A 160 -5.70 0.42 13.84
CA ALA A 160 -4.91 1.12 14.86
C ALA A 160 -5.69 2.30 15.47
N THR A 161 -5.33 2.70 16.69
CA THR A 161 -5.95 3.85 17.35
C THR A 161 -5.19 5.14 17.00
N TYR A 162 -5.91 6.13 16.48
CA TYR A 162 -5.40 7.47 16.13
C TYR A 162 -6.10 8.50 17.02
N GLN A 163 -5.32 9.28 17.77
CA GLN A 163 -5.82 10.32 18.68
C GLN A 163 -4.86 11.53 18.71
N GLY A 164 -5.42 12.73 18.87
CA GLY A 164 -4.67 13.96 19.06
C GLY A 164 -3.85 14.31 17.82
N VAL A 165 -2.51 14.32 17.94
CA VAL A 165 -1.61 14.62 16.81
C VAL A 165 -1.70 13.62 15.65
N TRP A 166 -2.43 12.52 15.83
CA TRP A 166 -2.68 11.49 14.84
C TRP A 166 -4.05 11.58 14.16
N ASP A 167 -4.93 12.51 14.58
CA ASP A 167 -6.31 12.59 14.08
C ASP A 167 -6.36 12.77 12.55
N SER A 168 -5.50 13.62 12.00
CA SER A 168 -5.39 13.83 10.54
C SER A 168 -5.00 12.55 9.81
N THR A 169 -4.05 11.79 10.36
CA THR A 169 -3.62 10.48 9.82
C THR A 169 -4.79 9.50 9.80
N GLY A 170 -5.52 9.38 10.91
CA GLY A 170 -6.69 8.51 11.02
C GLY A 170 -7.79 8.86 10.02
N LEU A 171 -8.09 10.16 9.84
CA LEU A 171 -9.07 10.63 8.86
C LEU A 171 -8.68 10.28 7.42
N ILE A 172 -7.40 10.39 7.06
CA ILE A 172 -6.92 10.02 5.72
C ILE A 172 -7.03 8.51 5.52
N ILE A 173 -6.68 7.69 6.52
CA ILE A 173 -6.78 6.23 6.45
C ILE A 173 -8.22 5.78 6.28
N ASN A 174 -9.16 6.33 7.05
CA ASN A 174 -10.59 6.03 6.88
C ASN A 174 -11.05 6.36 5.47
N LYS A 175 -10.71 7.56 4.97
CA LYS A 175 -11.02 7.96 3.59
C LYS A 175 -10.37 7.08 2.52
N LEU A 176 -9.22 6.48 2.80
CA LEU A 176 -8.52 5.55 1.89
C LEU A 176 -9.19 4.18 1.89
N PHE A 177 -9.65 3.71 3.05
CA PHE A 177 -10.32 2.44 3.23
C PHE A 177 -11.75 2.45 2.66
N ASP A 178 -12.45 3.57 2.83
CA ASP A 178 -13.79 3.79 2.26
C ASP A 178 -13.73 4.17 0.76
N PHE A 179 -12.55 4.43 0.21
CA PHE A 179 -12.40 4.82 -1.19
C PHE A 179 -12.65 3.62 -2.11
N GLU A 180 -13.28 3.87 -3.26
CA GLU A 180 -13.74 2.85 -4.22
C GLU A 180 -12.75 2.37 -5.33
N PRO A 181 -11.38 2.44 -5.25
CA PRO A 181 -10.52 1.89 -6.29
C PRO A 181 -10.78 0.41 -6.57
N ASN A 182 -11.13 -0.35 -5.54
CA ASN A 182 -11.55 -1.74 -5.67
C ASN A 182 -12.69 -1.89 -6.68
N ALA A 183 -13.67 -0.97 -6.73
CA ALA A 183 -14.77 -1.06 -7.68
C ALA A 183 -14.30 -0.98 -9.14
N TYR A 184 -13.29 -0.15 -9.44
CA TYR A 184 -12.74 -0.01 -10.79
C TYR A 184 -11.78 -1.14 -11.15
N ILE A 185 -11.01 -1.65 -10.18
CA ILE A 185 -10.25 -2.90 -10.34
C ILE A 185 -11.21 -4.06 -10.63
N TYR A 186 -12.31 -4.19 -9.88
CA TYR A 186 -13.34 -5.20 -10.10
C TYR A 186 -14.03 -5.03 -11.45
N LYS A 187 -14.30 -3.79 -11.88
CA LYS A 187 -14.85 -3.53 -13.22
C LYS A 187 -13.90 -4.04 -14.31
N LEU A 188 -12.60 -3.83 -14.16
CA LEU A 188 -11.60 -4.41 -15.07
C LEU A 188 -11.64 -5.94 -15.03
N LEU A 189 -11.52 -6.56 -13.85
CA LEU A 189 -11.53 -8.03 -13.71
C LEU A 189 -12.79 -8.67 -14.32
N LYS A 190 -13.96 -8.06 -14.08
CA LYS A 190 -15.24 -8.50 -14.64
C LYS A 190 -15.30 -8.38 -16.17
N SER A 191 -14.69 -7.34 -16.75
CA SER A 191 -14.62 -7.18 -18.22
C SER A 191 -13.80 -8.28 -18.91
N TYR A 192 -12.94 -8.98 -18.15
CA TYR A 192 -12.20 -10.16 -18.59
C TYR A 192 -12.81 -11.49 -18.11
N LYS A 193 -14.03 -11.47 -17.56
CA LYS A 193 -14.77 -12.64 -17.06
C LYS A 193 -14.04 -13.41 -15.95
N VAL A 194 -13.24 -12.72 -15.14
CA VAL A 194 -12.63 -13.33 -13.97
C VAL A 194 -13.65 -13.40 -12.84
N ASN A 195 -13.95 -14.62 -12.38
CA ASN A 195 -14.81 -14.84 -11.23
C ASN A 195 -14.09 -14.37 -9.98
N MET A 196 -14.74 -13.49 -9.23
CA MET A 196 -14.32 -13.06 -7.91
C MET A 196 -15.10 -13.90 -6.90
N GLU A 197 -14.43 -14.53 -5.93
CA GLU A 197 -15.13 -15.03 -4.75
C GLU A 197 -15.63 -13.79 -3.98
N GLU A 198 -16.96 -13.71 -3.77
CA GLU A 198 -17.62 -12.66 -2.97
C GLU A 198 -17.28 -12.75 -1.48
#